data_AF-A0A7L4IEX1-F1
#
_entry.id   AF-A0A7L4IEX1-F1
#
_cell.length_a   1.000
_cell.length_b   1.000
_cell.length_c   1.000
_cell.angle_alpha   90.00
_cell.angle_beta   90.00
_cell.angle_gamma   90.00
#
_symmetry.space_group_name_H-M   'P 1'
#
loop_
_entity.id
_entity.type
_entity.pdbx_description
1 polymer ?
#
loop_
_entity_poly.entity_id
_entity_poly.type
_entity_poly.pdbx_seq_one_letter_code
_entity_poly.pdbx_strand_id
1 'polypeptide(L)'
;DHSRVELSLITSDADSHYINANFIKGVYGPRAYIATQGPLPATVIDFWRMIWEYEVLIVVMACMEFEMGKKKCERYWAEVGGSPLQCGPFSVTCAAEEKKNEYVIRTLKVTLNEEIRTVHHFHYKNWPDHDVPSSIDPILELVGEIRCYQPDDSIPLCIHCSAGCGRTGVICAIDYTQKLLKDGIVPVNFSIFSLIQEMRTQRPSIVQTKEQYELVYDAVIELFKRQIKALDAQEDSAASQ
;
A
#
# COMPACT_ATOMS: atom_id res chain seq x y z
N ASP A 1 11.48 -1.02 -16.69
CA ASP A 1 10.86 -2.00 -17.60
C ASP A 1 10.66 -3.37 -16.98
N HIS A 2 11.72 -4.07 -16.54
CA HIS A 2 11.63 -5.49 -16.11
C HIS A 2 10.60 -5.80 -15.01
N SER A 3 10.23 -4.83 -14.17
CA SER A 3 9.25 -4.97 -13.07
C SER A 3 8.00 -4.12 -13.28
N ARG A 4 7.84 -3.45 -14.43
CA ARG A 4 6.70 -2.54 -14.66
C ARG A 4 5.38 -3.33 -14.62
N VAL A 5 4.33 -2.69 -14.15
CA VAL A 5 2.97 -3.22 -14.33
C VAL A 5 2.55 -2.96 -15.77
N GLU A 6 2.08 -4.00 -16.46
CA GLU A 6 1.57 -3.91 -17.82
C GLU A 6 0.04 -3.93 -17.78
N LEU A 7 -0.62 -3.12 -18.59
CA LEU A 7 -2.09 -3.12 -18.69
C LEU A 7 -2.53 -3.82 -19.96
N SER A 8 -3.21 -4.95 -19.84
CA SER A 8 -3.80 -5.68 -20.96
C SER A 8 -5.31 -5.45 -21.11
N LEU A 9 -5.99 -4.99 -20.05
CA LEU A 9 -7.40 -4.60 -20.11
C LEU A 9 -7.55 -3.34 -20.97
N ILE A 10 -8.24 -3.47 -22.10
CA ILE A 10 -8.52 -2.35 -23.01
C ILE A 10 -9.96 -1.88 -22.81
N THR A 11 -10.11 -0.58 -22.59
CA THR A 11 -11.37 0.15 -22.36
C THR A 11 -11.68 1.18 -23.44
N SER A 12 -10.67 1.61 -24.21
CA SER A 12 -10.80 2.50 -25.35
C SER A 12 -9.68 2.30 -26.37
N ASP A 13 -9.85 2.79 -27.60
CA ASP A 13 -8.81 2.75 -28.66
C ASP A 13 -7.57 3.60 -28.33
N ALA A 14 -7.66 4.50 -27.34
CA ALA A 14 -6.55 5.33 -26.89
C ALA A 14 -5.70 4.69 -25.78
N ASP A 15 -6.13 3.53 -25.27
CA ASP A 15 -5.48 2.88 -24.15
C ASP A 15 -4.09 2.36 -24.53
N SER A 16 -3.14 2.57 -23.63
CA SER A 16 -1.80 1.97 -23.73
C SER A 16 -1.61 0.84 -22.73
N HIS A 17 -0.53 0.08 -22.92
CA HIS A 17 -0.07 -0.93 -21.96
C HIS A 17 0.77 -0.35 -20.81
N TYR A 18 0.89 0.97 -20.72
CA TYR A 18 1.76 1.64 -19.76
C TYR A 18 0.96 2.23 -18.60
N ILE A 19 1.49 2.03 -17.40
CA ILE A 19 1.19 2.80 -16.20
C ILE A 19 2.48 2.97 -15.41
N ASN A 20 2.64 4.10 -14.70
CA ASN A 20 3.81 4.32 -13.84
C ASN A 20 3.69 3.57 -12.51
N ALA A 21 3.79 2.26 -12.60
CA ALA A 21 3.72 1.33 -11.48
C ALA A 21 4.73 0.19 -11.66
N ASN A 22 5.20 -0.38 -10.55
CA ASN A 22 6.04 -1.56 -10.54
C ASN A 22 5.51 -2.59 -9.56
N PHE A 23 5.65 -3.86 -9.93
CA PHE A 23 5.54 -4.94 -8.95
C PHE A 23 6.73 -4.92 -8.00
N ILE A 24 6.46 -5.15 -6.73
CA ILE A 24 7.48 -5.45 -5.72
C ILE A 24 7.17 -6.83 -5.15
N LYS A 25 8.21 -7.66 -5.05
CA LYS A 25 8.16 -9.01 -4.48
C LYS A 25 7.80 -8.93 -3.00
N GLY A 26 6.92 -9.83 -2.58
CA GLY A 26 6.67 -10.13 -1.17
C GLY A 26 7.55 -11.26 -0.69
N VAL A 27 7.21 -11.80 0.47
CA VAL A 27 7.94 -12.90 1.10
C VAL A 27 7.86 -14.18 0.26
N TYR A 28 6.70 -14.45 -0.33
CA TYR A 28 6.44 -15.69 -1.08
C TYR A 28 6.22 -15.50 -2.57
N GLY A 29 5.80 -14.30 -2.99
CA GLY A 29 5.28 -14.05 -4.33
C GLY A 29 6.01 -12.92 -5.05
N PRO A 30 6.13 -12.99 -6.39
CA PRO A 30 6.81 -11.94 -7.16
C PRO A 30 6.00 -10.64 -7.30
N ARG A 31 4.72 -10.65 -6.92
CA ARG A 31 3.75 -9.57 -7.15
C ARG A 31 2.90 -9.26 -5.92
N ALA A 32 3.51 -9.27 -4.73
CA ALA A 32 2.77 -9.00 -3.50
C ALA A 32 2.33 -7.53 -3.39
N TYR A 33 3.09 -6.61 -4.00
CA TYR A 33 2.76 -5.19 -4.01
C TYR A 33 2.78 -4.62 -5.42
N ILE A 34 1.89 -3.67 -5.66
CA ILE A 34 1.98 -2.69 -6.74
C ILE A 34 2.35 -1.35 -6.11
N ALA A 35 3.56 -0.88 -6.38
CA ALA A 35 3.96 0.47 -6.01
C ALA A 35 3.77 1.40 -7.21
N THR A 36 2.91 2.40 -7.07
CA THR A 36 2.49 3.30 -8.17
C THR A 36 2.54 4.77 -7.76
N GLN A 37 2.64 5.67 -8.73
CA GLN A 37 2.41 7.10 -8.49
C GLN A 37 0.94 7.36 -8.13
N GLY A 38 0.68 8.48 -7.45
CA GLY A 38 -0.67 9.03 -7.37
C GLY A 38 -1.16 9.36 -8.77
N PRO A 39 -2.37 8.92 -9.16
CA PRO A 39 -2.86 9.13 -10.51
C PRO A 39 -2.93 10.63 -10.85
N LEU A 40 -2.66 10.93 -12.12
CA LEU A 40 -2.86 12.23 -12.73
C LEU A 40 -4.26 12.30 -13.34
N PRO A 41 -4.78 13.48 -13.70
CA PRO A 41 -6.07 13.61 -14.39
C PRO A 41 -6.21 12.67 -15.60
N ALA A 42 -5.14 12.54 -16.40
CA ALA A 42 -5.12 11.70 -17.59
C ALA A 42 -4.97 10.20 -17.31
N THR A 43 -4.59 9.80 -16.09
CA THR A 43 -4.25 8.40 -15.75
C THR A 43 -5.14 7.82 -14.66
N VAL A 44 -6.25 8.48 -14.29
CA VAL A 44 -7.23 7.92 -13.35
C VAL A 44 -7.86 6.65 -13.94
N ILE A 45 -8.10 6.62 -15.26
CA ILE A 45 -8.65 5.45 -15.94
C ILE A 45 -7.65 4.29 -15.94
N ASP A 46 -6.37 4.57 -16.23
CA ASP A 46 -5.31 3.56 -16.19
C ASP A 46 -5.12 2.99 -14.79
N PHE A 47 -5.26 3.82 -13.75
CA PHE A 47 -5.25 3.38 -12.37
C PHE A 47 -6.38 2.37 -12.11
N TRP A 48 -7.61 2.67 -12.52
CA TRP A 48 -8.72 1.73 -12.35
C TRP A 48 -8.61 0.48 -13.23
N ARG A 49 -8.06 0.59 -14.45
CA ARG A 49 -7.70 -0.57 -15.29
C ARG A 49 -6.75 -1.49 -14.54
N MET A 50 -5.70 -0.95 -13.92
CA MET A 50 -4.74 -1.70 -13.11
C MET A 50 -5.38 -2.39 -11.91
N ILE A 51 -6.16 -1.65 -11.12
CA ILE A 51 -6.84 -2.19 -9.93
C ILE A 51 -7.78 -3.34 -10.32
N TRP A 52 -8.50 -3.19 -11.43
CA TRP A 52 -9.42 -4.22 -11.94
C TRP A 52 -8.68 -5.44 -12.48
N GLU A 53 -7.72 -5.25 -13.39
CA GLU A 53 -7.01 -6.33 -14.07
C GLU A 53 -6.22 -7.22 -13.10
N TYR A 54 -5.64 -6.63 -12.05
CA TYR A 54 -4.86 -7.35 -11.05
C TYR A 54 -5.65 -7.70 -9.80
N GLU A 55 -6.98 -7.60 -9.86
CA GLU A 55 -7.90 -8.02 -8.79
C GLU A 55 -7.56 -7.43 -7.42
N VAL A 56 -7.04 -6.19 -7.40
CA VAL A 56 -6.56 -5.54 -6.18
C VAL A 56 -7.74 -5.32 -5.22
N LEU A 57 -7.66 -5.92 -4.04
CA LEU A 57 -8.63 -5.74 -2.96
C LEU A 57 -8.31 -4.49 -2.11
N ILE A 58 -7.03 -4.21 -1.88
CA ILE A 58 -6.57 -3.14 -0.98
C ILE A 58 -5.80 -2.06 -1.75
N VAL A 59 -6.22 -0.81 -1.57
CA VAL A 59 -5.47 0.36 -2.01
C VAL A 59 -5.05 1.18 -0.79
N VAL A 60 -3.75 1.45 -0.66
CA VAL A 60 -3.16 2.28 0.40
C VAL A 60 -2.67 3.59 -0.20
N MET A 61 -3.31 4.69 0.20
CA MET A 61 -2.97 6.06 -0.16
C MET A 61 -2.26 6.76 1.00
N ALA A 62 -0.98 7.03 0.84
CA ALA A 62 -0.11 7.63 1.85
C ALA A 62 0.26 9.08 1.52
N CYS A 63 -0.66 9.85 0.95
CA CYS A 63 -0.53 11.30 0.77
C CYS A 63 -1.91 11.97 0.76
N MET A 64 -1.96 13.25 1.09
CA MET A 64 -3.16 14.06 0.89
C MET A 64 -3.33 14.40 -0.61
N GLU A 65 -4.55 14.78 -1.04
CA GLU A 65 -4.76 15.30 -2.40
C GLU A 65 -3.93 16.55 -2.67
N PHE A 66 -3.81 17.41 -1.66
CA PHE A 66 -3.01 18.62 -1.68
C PHE A 66 -2.09 18.67 -0.46
N GLU A 67 -0.81 18.97 -0.69
CA GLU A 67 0.19 19.17 0.35
C GLU A 67 1.00 20.42 0.03
N MET A 68 1.18 21.30 1.01
CA MET A 68 1.87 22.59 0.84
C MET A 68 1.37 23.40 -0.37
N GLY A 69 0.06 23.39 -0.62
CA GLY A 69 -0.58 24.10 -1.73
C GLY A 69 -0.39 23.47 -3.12
N LYS A 70 0.24 22.30 -3.22
CA LYS A 70 0.46 21.58 -4.48
C LYS A 70 -0.40 20.33 -4.54
N LYS A 71 -1.02 20.08 -5.70
CA LYS A 71 -1.75 18.84 -5.96
C LYS A 71 -0.77 17.66 -6.05
N LYS A 72 -1.03 16.60 -5.28
CA LYS A 72 -0.15 15.43 -5.15
C LYS A 72 -0.74 14.18 -5.80
N CYS A 73 -2.06 14.09 -5.83
CA CYS A 73 -2.81 12.96 -6.35
C CYS A 73 -4.17 13.46 -6.85
N GLU A 74 -4.61 12.97 -8.00
CA GLU A 74 -5.97 13.17 -8.46
C GLU A 74 -6.95 12.34 -7.62
N ARG A 75 -8.15 12.87 -7.38
CA ARG A 75 -9.19 12.12 -6.68
C ARG A 75 -9.72 11.02 -7.60
N TYR A 76 -9.50 9.78 -7.21
CA TYR A 76 -9.97 8.60 -7.93
C TYR A 76 -11.05 7.81 -7.18
N TRP A 77 -11.48 8.28 -5.99
CA TRP A 77 -12.52 7.66 -5.17
C TRP A 77 -13.76 8.55 -5.04
N ALA A 78 -14.89 7.95 -4.64
CA ALA A 78 -16.11 8.65 -4.26
C ALA A 78 -16.24 8.80 -2.74
N GLU A 79 -17.10 9.72 -2.29
CA GLU A 79 -17.44 9.92 -0.88
C GLU A 79 -18.78 9.27 -0.53
N VAL A 80 -18.98 8.94 0.74
CA VAL A 80 -20.25 8.36 1.22
C VAL A 80 -21.38 9.36 1.00
N GLY A 81 -22.48 8.92 0.36
CA GLY A 81 -23.60 9.78 0.01
C GLY A 81 -23.32 10.76 -1.15
N GLY A 82 -22.11 10.74 -1.71
CA GLY A 82 -21.75 11.50 -2.90
C GLY A 82 -22.24 10.83 -4.19
N SER A 83 -22.21 11.58 -5.29
CA SER A 83 -22.44 11.04 -6.63
C SER A 83 -21.36 10.01 -7.01
N PRO A 84 -21.70 8.94 -7.76
CA PRO A 84 -20.71 8.04 -8.31
C PRO A 84 -19.64 8.80 -9.12
N LEU A 85 -18.36 8.45 -8.92
CA LEU A 85 -17.28 8.93 -9.76
C LEU A 85 -17.24 8.07 -11.03
N GLN A 86 -17.47 8.70 -12.19
CA GLN A 86 -17.34 8.05 -13.49
C GLN A 86 -15.92 8.24 -14.02
N CYS A 87 -15.28 7.15 -14.45
CA CYS A 87 -13.96 7.16 -15.05
C CYS A 87 -13.90 6.16 -16.21
N GLY A 88 -14.12 6.64 -17.44
CA GLY A 88 -14.30 5.76 -18.59
C GLY A 88 -15.49 4.81 -18.34
N PRO A 89 -15.32 3.48 -18.52
CA PRO A 89 -16.38 2.51 -18.25
C PRO A 89 -16.52 2.14 -16.76
N PHE A 90 -15.66 2.69 -15.88
CA PHE A 90 -15.72 2.41 -14.44
C PHE A 90 -16.65 3.40 -13.74
N SER A 91 -17.53 2.87 -12.88
CA SER A 91 -18.33 3.66 -11.95
C SER A 91 -17.93 3.31 -10.52
N VAL A 92 -17.41 4.29 -9.78
CA VAL A 92 -16.92 4.11 -8.40
C VAL A 92 -17.87 4.79 -7.43
N THR A 93 -18.34 4.03 -6.44
CA THR A 93 -19.15 4.53 -5.32
C THR A 93 -18.51 4.18 -3.99
N CYS A 94 -18.91 4.87 -2.92
CA CYS A 94 -18.42 4.61 -1.57
C CYS A 94 -19.57 4.16 -0.69
N ALA A 95 -19.53 2.89 -0.26
CA ALA A 95 -20.58 2.27 0.54
C ALA A 95 -20.45 2.61 2.04
N ALA A 96 -19.21 2.73 2.54
CA ALA A 96 -18.93 3.04 3.93
C ALA A 96 -17.59 3.76 4.08
N GLU A 97 -17.47 4.57 5.13
CA GLU A 97 -16.24 5.22 5.55
C GLU A 97 -16.06 5.04 7.07
N GLU A 98 -14.95 4.40 7.46
CA GLU A 98 -14.54 4.24 8.85
C GLU A 98 -13.40 5.20 9.16
N LYS A 99 -13.58 6.05 10.17
CA LYS A 99 -12.56 7.00 10.60
C LYS A 99 -11.76 6.38 11.76
N LYS A 100 -10.46 6.26 11.57
CA LYS A 100 -9.48 5.97 12.63
C LYS A 100 -8.77 7.27 13.02
N ASN A 101 -7.76 7.16 13.89
CA ASN A 101 -7.02 8.33 14.36
C ASN A 101 -6.24 9.01 13.22
N GLU A 102 -5.36 8.28 12.54
CA GLU A 102 -4.44 8.85 11.52
C GLU A 102 -4.82 8.55 10.07
N TYR A 103 -5.78 7.64 9.87
CA TYR A 103 -6.22 7.21 8.56
C TYR A 103 -7.72 6.95 8.51
N VAL A 104 -8.22 6.83 7.29
CA VAL A 104 -9.63 6.54 7.00
C VAL A 104 -9.68 5.31 6.09
N ILE A 105 -10.63 4.42 6.33
CA ILE A 105 -10.87 3.25 5.50
C ILE A 105 -12.18 3.47 4.76
N ARG A 106 -12.17 3.36 3.43
CA ARG A 106 -13.37 3.42 2.61
C ARG A 106 -13.65 2.07 1.99
N THR A 107 -14.91 1.65 2.04
CA THR A 107 -15.38 0.49 1.29
C THR A 107 -15.93 0.99 -0.04
N LEU A 108 -15.10 0.93 -1.08
CA LEU A 108 -15.47 1.33 -2.42
C LEU A 108 -16.16 0.17 -3.16
N LYS A 109 -17.20 0.49 -3.93
CA LYS A 109 -17.81 -0.42 -4.89
C LYS A 109 -17.49 0.09 -6.28
N VAL A 110 -16.74 -0.72 -7.03
CA VAL A 110 -16.28 -0.41 -8.38
C VAL A 110 -17.07 -1.28 -9.34
N THR A 111 -17.76 -0.65 -10.28
CA THR A 111 -18.55 -1.32 -11.30
C THR A 111 -17.87 -1.19 -12.64
N LEU A 112 -17.70 -2.29 -13.35
CA LEU A 112 -17.32 -2.34 -14.76
C LEU A 112 -18.29 -3.29 -15.46
N ASN A 113 -19.01 -2.79 -16.46
CA ASN A 113 -20.11 -3.51 -17.10
C ASN A 113 -21.18 -3.94 -16.06
N GLU A 114 -21.38 -5.23 -15.85
CA GLU A 114 -22.34 -5.80 -14.88
C GLU A 114 -21.67 -6.33 -13.61
N GLU A 115 -20.33 -6.34 -13.55
CA GLU A 115 -19.59 -6.85 -12.42
C GLU A 115 -19.32 -5.73 -11.40
N ILE A 116 -19.47 -6.05 -10.12
CA ILE A 116 -19.18 -5.13 -9.01
C ILE A 116 -18.14 -5.77 -8.10
N ARG A 117 -17.02 -5.07 -7.92
CA ARG A 117 -15.96 -5.46 -6.99
C ARG A 117 -15.89 -4.52 -5.80
N THR A 118 -15.46 -5.06 -4.66
CA THR A 118 -15.19 -4.25 -3.46
C THR A 118 -13.71 -3.95 -3.39
N VAL A 119 -13.36 -2.69 -3.14
CA VAL A 119 -11.99 -2.25 -2.89
C VAL A 119 -11.95 -1.51 -1.55
N HIS A 120 -11.08 -1.93 -0.65
CA HIS A 120 -10.84 -1.22 0.61
C HIS A 120 -9.73 -0.20 0.41
N HIS A 121 -10.09 1.08 0.49
CA HIS A 121 -9.20 2.22 0.31
C HIS A 121 -8.77 2.77 1.66
N PHE A 122 -7.53 2.51 2.04
CA PHE A 122 -6.89 3.03 3.24
C PHE A 122 -6.20 4.35 2.90
N HIS A 123 -6.67 5.46 3.46
CA HIS A 123 -6.11 6.77 3.24
C HIS A 123 -5.46 7.28 4.52
N TYR A 124 -4.14 7.22 4.57
CA TYR A 124 -3.35 7.76 5.67
C TYR A 124 -3.16 9.27 5.48
N LYS A 125 -3.81 10.06 6.33
CA LYS A 125 -3.99 11.51 6.12
C LYS A 125 -2.92 12.36 6.79
N ASN A 126 -2.25 11.83 7.81
CA ASN A 126 -1.35 12.61 8.65
C ASN A 126 0.13 12.23 8.47
N TRP A 127 0.53 11.88 7.24
CA TRP A 127 1.94 11.69 6.92
C TRP A 127 2.50 12.95 6.26
N PRO A 128 3.33 13.74 6.95
CA PRO A 128 3.86 14.99 6.40
C PRO A 128 4.72 14.74 5.14
N ASP A 129 4.63 15.65 4.17
CA ASP A 129 5.41 15.57 2.94
C ASP A 129 6.89 15.84 3.22
N HIS A 130 7.78 14.99 2.71
CA HIS A 130 9.24 15.02 2.97
C HIS A 130 9.69 14.89 4.43
N ASP A 131 8.80 14.44 5.32
CA ASP A 131 9.09 14.23 6.74
C ASP A 131 8.48 12.88 7.20
N VAL A 132 8.62 12.55 8.49
CA VAL A 132 8.10 11.33 9.09
C VAL A 132 7.06 11.64 10.17
N PRO A 133 6.08 10.75 10.42
CA PRO A 133 5.16 10.95 11.54
C PRO A 133 5.91 10.98 12.87
N SER A 134 5.38 11.70 13.85
CA SER A 134 5.98 11.83 15.19
C SER A 134 5.95 10.55 16.02
N SER A 135 5.17 9.54 15.59
CA SER A 135 5.10 8.21 16.19
C SER A 135 5.02 7.15 15.09
N ILE A 136 5.60 5.98 15.37
CA ILE A 136 5.55 4.79 14.50
C ILE A 136 4.25 3.98 14.67
N ASP A 137 3.56 4.12 15.81
CA ASP A 137 2.40 3.29 16.15
C ASP A 137 1.29 3.32 15.09
N PRO A 138 0.89 4.49 14.53
CA PRO A 138 -0.21 4.50 13.59
C PRO A 138 0.13 3.83 12.24
N ILE A 139 1.41 3.82 11.84
CA ILE A 139 1.85 3.06 10.66
C ILE A 139 1.81 1.56 10.95
N LEU A 140 2.23 1.14 12.14
CA LEU A 140 2.15 -0.27 12.54
C LEU A 140 0.70 -0.75 12.68
N GLU A 141 -0.20 0.09 13.18
CA GLU A 141 -1.65 -0.15 13.22
C GLU A 141 -2.23 -0.27 11.81
N LEU A 142 -1.89 0.67 10.91
CA LEU A 142 -2.31 0.62 9.51
C LEU A 142 -1.91 -0.70 8.85
N VAL A 143 -0.65 -1.09 8.94
CA VAL A 143 -0.14 -2.34 8.33
C VAL A 143 -0.81 -3.56 8.95
N GLY A 144 -0.97 -3.57 10.28
CA GLY A 144 -1.71 -4.61 10.99
C GLY A 144 -3.15 -4.75 10.48
N GLU A 145 -3.86 -3.63 10.32
CA GLU A 145 -5.25 -3.61 9.87
C GLU A 145 -5.39 -4.00 8.40
N ILE A 146 -4.49 -3.56 7.50
CA ILE A 146 -4.45 -4.02 6.10
C ILE A 146 -4.43 -5.55 6.04
N ARG A 147 -3.61 -6.20 6.87
CA ARG A 147 -3.47 -7.66 6.90
C ARG A 147 -4.63 -8.39 7.61
N CYS A 148 -5.53 -7.68 8.29
CA CYS A 148 -6.81 -8.25 8.70
C CYS A 148 -7.78 -8.40 7.51
N TYR A 149 -7.70 -7.51 6.51
CA TYR A 149 -8.51 -7.58 5.30
C TYR A 149 -7.91 -8.50 4.23
N GLN A 150 -6.58 -8.53 4.11
CA GLN A 150 -5.87 -9.39 3.17
C GLN A 150 -4.69 -10.12 3.87
N PRO A 151 -4.95 -11.30 4.47
CA PRO A 151 -3.94 -12.04 5.25
C PRO A 151 -2.76 -12.60 4.45
N ASP A 152 -2.93 -12.81 3.15
CA ASP A 152 -1.93 -13.42 2.26
C ASP A 152 -1.57 -12.52 1.06
N ASP A 153 -0.64 -13.01 0.24
CA ASP A 153 -0.08 -12.32 -0.94
C ASP A 153 -0.59 -12.93 -2.27
N SER A 154 -1.77 -13.57 -2.27
CA SER A 154 -2.36 -14.18 -3.48
C SER A 154 -2.67 -13.14 -4.57
N ILE A 155 -3.06 -11.94 -4.15
CA ILE A 155 -3.30 -10.76 -4.99
C ILE A 155 -2.48 -9.56 -4.49
N PRO A 156 -2.09 -8.62 -5.35
CA PRO A 156 -1.25 -7.49 -4.95
C PRO A 156 -1.98 -6.48 -4.05
N LEU A 157 -1.27 -5.94 -3.05
CA LEU A 157 -1.63 -4.68 -2.41
C LEU A 157 -1.20 -3.50 -3.30
N CYS A 158 -2.10 -2.59 -3.65
CA CYS A 158 -1.70 -1.36 -4.35
C CYS A 158 -1.36 -0.27 -3.34
N ILE A 159 -0.11 0.18 -3.33
CA ILE A 159 0.38 1.19 -2.39
C ILE A 159 0.91 2.38 -3.19
N HIS A 160 0.44 3.58 -2.86
CA HIS A 160 0.86 4.80 -3.52
C HIS A 160 0.95 6.00 -2.57
N CYS A 161 1.66 7.02 -3.02
CA CYS A 161 1.64 8.36 -2.44
C CYS A 161 1.50 9.35 -3.61
N SER A 162 2.39 10.34 -3.73
CA SER A 162 2.48 11.17 -4.93
C SER A 162 3.39 10.55 -6.00
N ALA A 163 4.69 10.36 -5.71
CA ALA A 163 5.62 9.73 -6.65
C ALA A 163 5.58 8.18 -6.62
N GLY A 164 5.00 7.60 -5.57
CA GLY A 164 5.00 6.15 -5.35
C GLY A 164 6.33 5.57 -4.87
N CYS A 165 7.20 6.39 -4.27
CA CYS A 165 8.57 5.98 -3.95
C CYS A 165 8.85 6.03 -2.44
N GLY A 166 8.83 7.21 -1.83
CA GLY A 166 9.22 7.40 -0.42
C GLY A 166 8.29 6.70 0.58
N ARG A 167 7.15 7.32 0.88
CA ARG A 167 6.12 6.80 1.81
C ARG A 167 5.62 5.41 1.42
N THR A 168 5.41 5.19 0.11
CA THR A 168 5.09 3.88 -0.46
C THR A 168 6.11 2.82 -0.07
N GLY A 169 7.40 3.12 -0.23
CA GLY A 169 8.50 2.23 0.11
C GLY A 169 8.59 1.89 1.59
N VAL A 170 8.34 2.87 2.45
CA VAL A 170 8.31 2.67 3.91
C VAL A 170 7.23 1.65 4.29
N ILE A 171 6.01 1.80 3.75
CA ILE A 171 4.90 0.88 4.03
C ILE A 171 5.23 -0.53 3.51
N CYS A 172 5.73 -0.66 2.27
CA CYS A 172 6.14 -1.97 1.74
C CYS A 172 7.20 -2.65 2.62
N ALA A 173 8.22 -1.91 3.06
CA ALA A 173 9.32 -2.47 3.86
C ALA A 173 8.87 -2.93 5.25
N ILE A 174 8.00 -2.16 5.90
CA ILE A 174 7.42 -2.51 7.20
C ILE A 174 6.53 -3.73 7.08
N ASP A 175 5.61 -3.75 6.10
CA ASP A 175 4.71 -4.88 5.86
C ASP A 175 5.47 -6.18 5.55
N TYR A 176 6.44 -6.11 4.63
CA TYR A 176 7.29 -7.24 4.28
C TYR A 176 8.01 -7.81 5.51
N THR A 177 8.59 -6.93 6.34
CA THR A 177 9.31 -7.35 7.55
C THR A 177 8.36 -7.92 8.61
N GLN A 178 7.18 -7.33 8.77
CA GLN A 178 6.15 -7.87 9.67
C GLN A 178 5.71 -9.27 9.24
N LYS A 179 5.62 -9.53 7.94
CA LYS A 179 5.31 -10.86 7.40
C LYS A 179 6.41 -11.88 7.72
N LEU A 180 7.68 -11.52 7.51
CA LEU A 180 8.82 -12.38 7.90
C LEU A 180 8.80 -12.73 9.40
N LEU A 181 8.50 -11.75 10.25
CA LEU A 181 8.44 -11.93 11.70
C LEU A 181 7.28 -12.84 12.11
N LYS A 182 6.07 -12.57 11.62
CA LYS A 182 4.87 -13.37 11.93
C LYS A 182 5.01 -14.82 11.50
N ASP A 183 5.67 -15.05 10.37
CA ASP A 183 5.86 -16.39 9.81
C ASP A 183 7.12 -17.08 10.37
N GLY A 184 7.91 -16.42 11.22
CA GLY A 184 9.09 -17.01 11.87
C GLY A 184 10.25 -17.32 10.92
N ILE A 185 10.34 -16.61 9.79
CA ILE A 185 11.31 -16.87 8.70
C ILE A 185 12.27 -15.70 8.47
N VAL A 186 12.51 -14.89 9.50
CA VAL A 186 13.53 -13.84 9.46
C VAL A 186 14.91 -14.47 9.21
N PRO A 187 15.64 -14.09 8.16
CA PRO A 187 16.96 -14.66 7.89
C PRO A 187 17.99 -14.21 8.93
N VAL A 188 18.98 -15.07 9.23
CA VAL A 188 20.03 -14.78 10.23
C VAL A 188 20.80 -13.49 9.91
N ASN A 189 20.97 -13.18 8.63
CA ASN A 189 21.62 -11.97 8.14
C ASN A 189 20.63 -10.87 7.74
N PHE A 190 19.43 -10.84 8.35
CA PHE A 190 18.43 -9.81 8.08
C PHE A 190 19.02 -8.40 8.22
N SER A 191 18.80 -7.58 7.20
CA SER A 191 19.38 -6.25 7.09
C SER A 191 18.40 -5.33 6.37
N ILE A 192 18.00 -4.25 7.04
CA ILE A 192 17.13 -3.22 6.46
C ILE A 192 17.81 -2.56 5.26
N PHE A 193 19.13 -2.35 5.33
CA PHE A 193 19.91 -1.85 4.19
C PHE A 193 19.74 -2.75 2.95
N SER A 194 19.92 -4.06 3.12
CA SER A 194 19.80 -5.03 2.03
C SER A 194 18.36 -5.11 1.51
N LEU A 195 17.37 -5.05 2.40
CA LEU A 195 15.95 -5.02 2.05
C LEU A 195 15.62 -3.81 1.16
N ILE A 196 15.99 -2.59 1.60
CA ILE A 196 15.72 -1.38 0.83
C ILE A 196 16.50 -1.35 -0.47
N GLN A 197 17.75 -1.84 -0.47
CA GLN A 197 18.55 -1.97 -1.69
C GLN A 197 17.86 -2.89 -2.71
N GLU A 198 17.36 -4.05 -2.28
CA GLU A 198 16.62 -4.98 -3.15
C GLU A 198 15.33 -4.36 -3.67
N MET A 199 14.53 -3.69 -2.82
CA MET A 199 13.30 -3.02 -3.28
C MET A 199 13.58 -1.90 -4.30
N ARG A 200 14.71 -1.19 -4.16
CA ARG A 200 15.15 -0.17 -5.11
C ARG A 200 15.52 -0.72 -6.50
N THR A 201 15.86 -2.01 -6.60
CA THR A 201 16.04 -2.66 -7.92
C THR A 201 14.71 -2.84 -8.65
N GLN A 202 13.60 -2.93 -7.92
CA GLN A 202 12.27 -3.23 -8.43
C GLN A 202 11.45 -1.97 -8.69
N ARG A 203 11.60 -0.93 -7.86
CA ARG A 203 11.06 0.41 -8.12
C ARG A 203 12.10 1.48 -7.77
N PRO A 204 12.41 2.40 -8.70
CA PRO A 204 13.41 3.44 -8.44
C PRO A 204 13.07 4.29 -7.21
N SER A 205 14.10 4.58 -6.42
CA SER A 205 14.04 5.50 -5.29
C SER A 205 13.05 5.10 -4.18
N ILE A 206 12.70 3.81 -4.04
CA ILE A 206 11.99 3.30 -2.87
C ILE A 206 12.71 3.76 -1.59
N VAL A 207 11.95 4.35 -0.65
CA VAL A 207 12.45 5.09 0.52
C VAL A 207 13.40 6.21 0.08
N GLN A 208 12.91 7.45 -0.02
CA GLN A 208 13.61 8.53 -0.72
C GLN A 208 14.55 9.34 0.17
N THR A 209 14.18 9.55 1.42
CA THR A 209 14.92 10.41 2.34
C THR A 209 15.58 9.62 3.47
N LYS A 210 16.55 10.24 4.15
CA LYS A 210 17.22 9.64 5.30
C LYS A 210 16.22 9.39 6.44
N GLU A 211 15.33 10.34 6.67
CA GLU A 211 14.32 10.31 7.73
C GLU A 211 13.35 9.15 7.50
N GLN A 212 12.92 8.92 6.25
CA GLN A 212 12.11 7.76 5.88
C GLN A 212 12.85 6.44 6.13
N TYR A 213 14.16 6.41 5.91
CA TYR A 213 14.98 5.23 6.19
C TYR A 213 15.12 4.99 7.71
N GLU A 214 15.34 6.03 8.50
CA GLU A 214 15.33 5.97 9.97
C GLU A 214 13.97 5.48 10.50
N LEU A 215 12.86 5.96 9.93
CA LEU A 215 11.52 5.49 10.27
C LEU A 215 11.32 3.99 10.01
N VAL A 216 11.85 3.46 8.90
CA VAL A 216 11.82 2.01 8.66
C VAL A 216 12.61 1.27 9.74
N TYR A 217 13.77 1.78 10.16
CA TYR A 217 14.53 1.20 11.27
C TYR A 217 13.74 1.17 12.56
N ASP A 218 13.16 2.30 12.96
CA ASP A 218 12.42 2.41 14.22
C ASP A 218 11.20 1.48 14.24
N ALA A 219 10.44 1.45 13.14
CA ALA A 219 9.29 0.57 12.98
C ALA A 219 9.68 -0.91 13.02
N VAL A 220 10.76 -1.29 12.33
CA VAL A 220 11.25 -2.67 12.32
C VAL A 220 11.78 -3.08 13.70
N ILE A 221 12.55 -2.24 14.38
CA ILE A 221 13.02 -2.51 15.75
C ILE A 221 11.84 -2.77 16.68
N GLU A 222 10.79 -1.94 16.58
CA GLU A 222 9.58 -2.13 17.38
C GLU A 222 8.84 -3.43 17.02
N LEU A 223 8.73 -3.79 15.75
CA LEU A 223 8.16 -5.08 15.34
C LEU A 223 8.93 -6.28 15.92
N PHE A 224 10.26 -6.24 15.93
CA PHE A 224 11.08 -7.27 16.57
C PHE A 224 10.82 -7.35 18.07
N LYS A 225 10.76 -6.20 18.77
CA LYS A 225 10.43 -6.16 20.21
C LYS A 225 9.06 -6.77 20.49
N ARG A 226 8.05 -6.46 19.68
CA ARG A 226 6.70 -7.04 19.80
C ARG A 226 6.72 -8.55 19.58
N GLN A 227 7.48 -9.03 18.61
CA GLN A 227 7.59 -10.47 18.32
C GLN A 227 8.30 -11.22 19.45
N ILE A 228 9.40 -10.67 20.01
CA ILE A 228 10.10 -11.27 21.15
C ILE A 228 9.15 -11.41 22.34
N LYS A 229 8.45 -10.33 22.71
CA LYS A 229 7.45 -10.38 23.80
C LYS A 229 6.34 -11.41 23.56
N ALA A 230 5.90 -11.57 22.31
CA ALA A 230 4.89 -12.56 21.96
C ALA A 230 5.40 -13.99 22.12
N LEU A 231 6.68 -14.26 21.79
CA LEU A 231 7.32 -15.55 21.98
C LEU A 231 7.51 -15.86 23.47
N ASP A 232 8.02 -14.91 24.26
CA ASP A 232 8.20 -15.07 25.71
C ASP A 232 6.85 -15.43 26.40
N ALA A 233 5.77 -14.73 26.03
CA ALA A 233 4.44 -15.00 26.57
C ALA A 233 3.89 -16.39 26.17
N GLN A 234 4.26 -16.90 24.98
CA GLN A 234 3.89 -18.25 24.56
C GLN A 234 4.65 -19.31 25.36
N GLU A 235 5.95 -19.11 25.62
CA GLU A 235 6.75 -20.01 26.46
C GLU A 235 6.22 -20.07 27.89
N ASP A 236 5.91 -18.93 28.50
CA ASP A 236 5.31 -18.86 29.85
C ASP A 236 3.97 -19.61 29.91
N SER A 237 3.15 -19.48 28.86
CA SER A 237 1.86 -20.17 28.78
C SER A 237 2.01 -21.69 28.63
N ALA A 238 3.02 -22.14 27.88
CA ALA A 238 3.31 -23.56 27.66
C ALA A 238 3.96 -24.21 28.89
N ALA A 239 4.75 -23.46 29.67
CA ALA A 239 5.34 -23.92 30.92
C ALA A 239 4.35 -24.00 32.09
N SER A 240 3.20 -23.32 31.97
CA SER A 240 2.14 -23.26 33.00
C SER A 240 1.02 -24.31 32.78
N GLN A 241 1.09 -25.11 31.71
CA GLN A 241 0.17 -26.23 31.42
C GLN A 241 0.83 -27.57 31.74
#